data_AF-A0ABD5LX73-F1
#
_entry.id   AF-A0ABD5LX73-F1
#
_cell.length_a   1.000
_cell.length_b   1.000
_cell.length_c   1.000
_cell.angle_alpha   90.00
_cell.angle_beta   90.00
_cell.angle_gamma   90.00
#
_symmetry.space_group_name_H-M   'P 1'
#
loop_
_entity.id
_entity.type
_entity.pdbx_description
1 polymer ?
#
loop_
_entity_poly.entity_id
_entity_poly.type
_entity_poly.pdbx_seq_one_letter_code
_entity_poly.pdbx_strand_id
1 'polypeptide(L)'
;MRLFSPLISLFALVVSAFGVLPAQAAEKDELALTLKQLDHIQASLERARIQANQDNHARFYFDYSRASREVEIIRQGIVRYLEPSRPSPRCRLMWRSRCAGITAGSSDESVTAGGI
;
A
#
# COMPACT_ATOMS: atom_id res chain seq x y z
N MET A 1 31.11 -5.91 -24.15
CA MET A 1 30.16 -6.56 -23.22
C MET A 1 30.38 -6.14 -21.75
N ARG A 2 30.49 -4.84 -21.44
CA ARG A 2 30.73 -4.34 -20.07
C ARG A 2 29.71 -3.30 -19.57
N LEU A 3 28.62 -3.06 -20.33
CA LEU A 3 27.56 -2.11 -19.96
C LEU A 3 26.47 -2.72 -19.05
N PHE A 4 26.31 -4.05 -19.01
CA PHE A 4 25.30 -4.68 -18.17
C PHE A 4 25.65 -4.67 -16.67
N SER A 5 26.95 -4.68 -16.33
CA SER A 5 27.44 -4.66 -14.95
C SER A 5 27.06 -3.38 -14.16
N PRO A 6 27.25 -2.15 -14.70
CA PRO A 6 26.85 -0.93 -13.98
C PRO A 6 25.33 -0.77 -13.89
N LEU A 7 24.57 -1.29 -14.86
CA LEU A 7 23.09 -1.26 -14.81
C LEU A 7 22.55 -2.13 -13.67
N ILE A 8 23.11 -3.33 -13.48
CA ILE A 8 22.71 -4.23 -12.39
C ILE A 8 23.09 -3.65 -11.02
N SER A 9 24.28 -3.05 -10.91
CA SER A 9 24.75 -2.39 -9.67
C SER A 9 23.89 -1.17 -9.31
N LEU A 10 23.54 -0.34 -10.31
CA LEU A 10 22.65 0.81 -10.12
C LEU A 10 21.26 0.36 -9.65
N PHE A 11 20.71 -0.70 -10.27
CA PHE A 11 19.41 -1.24 -9.91
C PHE A 11 19.40 -1.79 -8.47
N ALA A 12 20.45 -2.53 -8.09
CA ALA A 12 20.60 -3.05 -6.72
C ALA A 12 20.72 -1.93 -5.67
N LEU A 13 21.40 -0.83 -5.98
CA LEU A 13 21.56 0.32 -5.08
C LEU A 13 20.23 1.07 -4.89
N VAL A 14 19.43 1.22 -5.95
CA VAL A 14 18.09 1.82 -5.88
C VAL A 14 17.14 0.95 -5.04
N VAL A 15 17.18 -0.37 -5.20
CA VAL A 15 16.35 -1.30 -4.40
C VAL A 15 16.75 -1.28 -2.93
N SER A 16 18.05 -1.24 -2.64
CA SER A 16 18.56 -1.17 -1.26
C SER A 16 18.21 0.15 -0.56
N ALA A 17 18.11 1.26 -1.29
CA ALA A 17 17.73 2.55 -0.73
C ALA A 17 16.23 2.65 -0.39
N PHE A 18 15.41 1.72 -0.91
CA PHE A 18 13.96 1.70 -0.69
C PHE A 18 13.52 0.82 0.50
N GLY A 19 14.42 0.04 1.09
CA GLY A 19 14.09 -0.89 2.18
C GLY A 19 14.38 -0.31 3.55
N VAL A 20 13.32 0.01 4.31
CA VAL A 20 13.15 -0.12 5.79
C VAL A 20 12.35 1.06 6.35
N LEU A 21 11.04 0.85 6.61
CA LEU A 21 10.17 1.72 7.42
C LEU A 21 9.08 0.89 8.18
N PRO A 22 8.49 1.40 9.28
CA PRO A 22 7.91 0.58 10.37
C PRO A 22 6.52 -0.04 10.12
N ALA A 23 6.40 -1.33 10.49
CA ALA A 23 5.51 -2.36 9.96
C ALA A 23 3.97 -2.29 10.12
N GLN A 24 3.33 -1.16 10.47
CA GLN A 24 1.84 -1.10 10.51
C GLN A 24 1.22 0.20 10.00
N ALA A 25 1.78 1.36 10.39
CA ALA A 25 1.45 2.62 9.74
C ALA A 25 2.19 2.74 8.39
N ALA A 26 3.45 2.30 8.35
CA ALA A 26 4.18 2.23 7.09
C ALA A 26 3.67 1.12 6.18
N GLU A 27 2.99 0.07 6.66
CA GLU A 27 2.40 -0.95 5.76
C GLU A 27 1.40 -0.30 4.79
N LYS A 28 0.51 0.56 5.31
CA LYS A 28 -0.47 1.25 4.47
C LYS A 28 0.18 2.30 3.55
N ASP A 29 1.17 3.03 4.06
CA ASP A 29 1.91 4.02 3.26
C ASP A 29 2.80 3.36 2.19
N GLU A 30 3.39 2.20 2.49
CA GLU A 30 4.17 1.38 1.57
C GLU A 30 3.28 0.80 0.48
N LEU A 31 2.10 0.27 0.81
CA LEU A 31 1.14 -0.16 -0.21
C LEU A 31 0.62 1.01 -1.06
N ALA A 32 0.50 2.22 -0.50
CA ALA A 32 0.18 3.42 -1.29
C ALA A 32 1.32 3.78 -2.27
N LEU A 33 2.58 3.54 -1.90
CA LEU A 33 3.71 3.62 -2.83
C LEU A 33 3.66 2.52 -3.89
N THR A 34 3.28 1.29 -3.53
CA THR A 34 3.10 0.20 -4.50
C THR A 34 2.01 0.53 -5.52
N LEU A 35 0.91 1.18 -5.12
CA LEU A 35 -0.11 1.66 -6.06
C LEU A 35 0.46 2.64 -7.08
N LYS A 36 1.29 3.60 -6.64
CA LYS A 36 1.99 4.52 -7.55
C LYS A 36 2.97 3.78 -8.48
N GLN A 37 3.63 2.74 -8.00
CA GLN A 37 4.49 1.90 -8.84
C GLN A 37 3.67 1.16 -9.90
N LEU A 38 2.49 0.65 -9.56
CA LEU A 38 1.58 0.01 -10.51
C LEU A 38 1.09 0.99 -11.58
N ASP A 39 0.84 2.26 -11.24
CA ASP A 39 0.55 3.32 -12.22
C ASP A 39 1.71 3.49 -13.22
N HIS A 40 2.94 3.51 -12.72
CA HIS A 40 4.13 3.60 -13.57
C HIS A 40 4.32 2.37 -14.46
N ILE A 41 4.01 1.16 -13.96
CA ILE A 41 4.02 -0.07 -14.76
C ILE A 41 2.95 -0.03 -15.85
N GLN A 42 1.74 0.44 -15.53
CA GLN A 42 0.69 0.57 -16.53
C GLN A 42 1.07 1.57 -17.64
N ALA A 43 1.67 2.70 -17.26
CA ALA A 43 2.19 3.67 -18.22
C ALA A 43 3.40 3.16 -19.02
N SER A 44 4.24 2.27 -18.47
CA SER A 44 5.34 1.66 -19.21
C SER A 44 4.84 0.59 -20.18
N LEU A 45 3.85 -0.21 -19.80
CA LEU A 45 3.18 -1.18 -20.67
C LEU A 45 2.51 -0.49 -21.87
N GLU A 46 1.81 0.62 -21.65
CA GLU A 46 1.17 1.35 -22.76
C GLU A 46 2.20 1.95 -23.73
N ARG A 47 3.29 2.52 -23.20
CA ARG A 47 4.39 3.00 -24.05
C ARG A 47 5.04 1.87 -24.84
N ALA A 48 5.29 0.73 -24.20
CA ALA A 48 5.85 -0.44 -24.86
C ALA A 48 4.89 -1.01 -25.92
N ARG A 49 3.57 -0.96 -25.69
CA ARG A 49 2.55 -1.34 -26.69
C ARG A 49 2.61 -0.44 -27.92
N ILE A 50 2.69 0.88 -27.73
CA ILE A 50 2.81 1.85 -28.82
C ILE A 50 4.09 1.60 -29.62
N GLN A 51 5.21 1.37 -28.94
CA GLN A 51 6.50 1.07 -29.57
C GLN A 51 6.46 -0.25 -30.34
N ALA A 52 5.90 -1.31 -29.75
CA ALA A 52 5.78 -2.61 -30.42
C ALA A 52 4.89 -2.55 -31.66
N ASN A 53 3.89 -1.66 -31.69
CA ASN A 53 3.04 -1.45 -32.86
C ASN A 53 3.77 -0.69 -34.00
N GLN A 54 4.87 0.00 -33.69
CA GLN A 54 5.74 0.62 -34.69
C GLN A 54 6.71 -0.40 -35.31
N ASP A 55 7.13 -1.40 -34.54
CA ASP A 55 7.97 -2.51 -34.99
C ASP A 55 7.15 -3.58 -35.73
N ASN A 56 6.82 -3.31 -36.99
CA ASN A 56 6.03 -4.18 -37.88
C ASN A 56 6.66 -5.55 -38.24
N HIS A 57 7.85 -5.86 -37.72
CA HIS A 57 8.66 -7.02 -38.14
C HIS A 57 8.99 -7.99 -36.99
N ALA A 58 8.27 -7.91 -35.87
CA ALA A 58 8.45 -8.80 -34.74
C ALA A 58 7.88 -10.20 -35.03
N ARG A 59 8.67 -11.25 -34.78
CA ARG A 59 8.23 -12.65 -34.91
C ARG A 59 7.45 -13.15 -33.68
N PHE A 60 7.65 -12.49 -32.55
CA PHE A 60 6.97 -12.77 -31.27
C PHE A 60 6.34 -11.48 -30.76
N TYR A 61 5.11 -11.58 -30.26
CA TYR A 61 4.34 -10.46 -29.76
C TYR A 61 4.03 -10.67 -28.28
N PHE A 62 4.17 -9.61 -27.50
CA PHE A 62 3.75 -9.59 -26.10
C PHE A 62 2.26 -9.21 -26.01
N ASP A 63 1.47 -9.95 -25.24
CA ASP A 63 0.06 -9.63 -25.03
C ASP A 63 -0.09 -8.53 -23.96
N TYR A 64 0.06 -7.28 -24.41
CA TYR A 64 -0.09 -6.10 -23.57
C TYR A 64 -1.48 -6.00 -22.93
N SER A 65 -2.53 -6.50 -23.60
CA SER A 65 -3.89 -6.45 -23.08
C SER A 65 -4.06 -7.32 -21.84
N ARG A 66 -3.46 -8.51 -21.86
CA ARG A 66 -3.45 -9.43 -20.73
C ARG A 66 -2.62 -8.89 -19.58
N ALA A 67 -1.42 -8.39 -19.85
CA ALA A 67 -0.56 -7.81 -18.82
C ALA A 67 -1.21 -6.61 -18.11
N SER A 68 -1.84 -5.70 -18.86
CA SER A 68 -2.56 -4.56 -18.26
C SER A 68 -3.74 -5.01 -17.40
N ARG A 69 -4.45 -6.07 -17.79
CA ARG A 69 -5.53 -6.65 -16.96
C ARG A 69 -4.99 -7.22 -15.64
N GLU A 70 -3.85 -7.90 -15.68
CA GLU A 70 -3.23 -8.46 -14.48
C GLU A 70 -2.78 -7.37 -13.50
N VAL A 71 -2.17 -6.30 -14.02
CA VAL A 71 -1.82 -5.10 -13.20
C VAL A 71 -3.05 -4.51 -12.52
N GLU A 72 -4.18 -4.44 -13.24
CA GLU A 72 -5.43 -3.91 -12.68
C GLU A 72 -6.03 -4.83 -11.60
N ILE A 73 -5.97 -6.16 -11.78
CA ILE A 73 -6.39 -7.12 -10.75
C ILE A 73 -5.57 -6.92 -9.46
N ILE A 74 -4.26 -6.73 -9.58
CA ILE A 74 -3.37 -6.49 -8.44
C ILE A 74 -3.74 -5.17 -7.75
N ARG A 75 -3.94 -4.09 -8.52
CA ARG A 75 -4.37 -2.78 -8.01
C ARG A 75 -5.64 -2.91 -7.18
N GLN A 76 -6.66 -3.57 -7.73
CA GLN A 76 -7.95 -3.76 -7.05
C GLN A 76 -7.82 -4.60 -5.76
N GLY A 77 -6.94 -5.60 -5.77
CA GLY A 77 -6.62 -6.38 -4.57
C GLY A 77 -6.01 -5.52 -3.46
N ILE A 78 -5.06 -4.65 -3.80
CA ILE A 78 -4.42 -3.72 -2.85
C ILE A 78 -5.42 -2.70 -2.31
N VAL A 79 -6.22 -2.06 -3.18
CA VAL A 79 -7.25 -1.10 -2.76
C VAL A 79 -8.22 -1.74 -1.76
N ARG A 80 -8.67 -2.97 -2.04
CA ARG A 80 -9.55 -3.72 -1.14
C ARG A 80 -8.92 -4.04 0.21
N TYR A 81 -7.59 -4.20 0.26
CA TYR A 81 -6.85 -4.42 1.50
C TYR A 81 -6.67 -3.14 2.32
N LEU A 82 -6.42 -2.01 1.66
CA LEU A 82 -6.24 -0.71 2.31
C LEU A 82 -7.54 -0.14 2.89
N GLU A 83 -8.65 -0.40 2.19
CA GLU A 83 -10.00 0.10 2.51
C GLU A 83 -10.95 -1.06 2.88
N PRO A 84 -10.65 -1.82 3.96
CA PRO A 84 -11.48 -2.95 4.33
C PRO A 84 -12.81 -2.40 4.86
N SER A 85 -13.90 -2.72 4.17
CA SER A 85 -15.28 -2.39 4.57
C SER A 85 -15.70 -3.03 5.89
N ARG A 86 -14.88 -3.91 6.48
CA ARG A 86 -15.05 -4.48 7.81
C ARG A 86 -13.83 -4.17 8.67
N PRO A 87 -14.00 -3.62 9.89
CA PRO A 87 -12.88 -3.33 10.77
C PRO A 87 -12.11 -4.62 11.07
N SER A 88 -10.79 -4.57 10.91
CA SER A 88 -9.90 -5.67 11.27
C SER A 88 -10.16 -6.07 12.74
N PRO A 89 -10.26 -7.37 13.07
CA PRO A 89 -10.53 -7.83 14.44
C PRO A 89 -9.49 -7.34 15.46
N ARG A 90 -8.31 -6.89 15.01
CA ARG A 90 -7.30 -6.23 15.83
C ARG A 90 -7.74 -4.84 16.34
N CYS A 91 -8.45 -4.05 15.53
CA CYS A 91 -9.06 -2.79 15.97
C CYS A 91 -10.20 -3.03 16.98
N ARG A 92 -10.95 -4.12 16.83
CA ARG A 92 -12.02 -4.52 17.77
C ARG A 92 -11.46 -4.82 19.17
N LEU A 93 -10.26 -5.42 19.24
CA LEU A 93 -9.60 -5.71 20.51
C LEU A 93 -8.97 -4.45 21.14
N MET A 94 -8.39 -3.54 20.34
CA MET A 94 -7.79 -2.29 20.84
C MET A 94 -8.82 -1.30 21.40
N TRP A 95 -10.05 -1.26 20.87
CA TRP A 95 -11.13 -0.45 21.47
C TRP A 95 -11.58 -1.00 22.83
N ARG A 96 -11.55 -2.33 23.01
CA ARG A 96 -11.99 -3.00 24.24
C ARG A 96 -11.08 -2.72 25.44
N SER A 97 -9.77 -2.59 25.24
CA SER A 97 -8.82 -2.25 26.31
C SER A 97 -8.83 -0.75 26.64
N ARG A 98 -9.17 0.13 25.69
CA ARG A 98 -9.19 1.59 25.91
C ARG A 98 -10.50 2.10 26.53
N CYS A 99 -11.64 1.43 26.30
CA CYS A 99 -12.90 1.76 26.97
C CYS A 99 -12.97 1.27 28.43
N ALA A 100 -12.16 0.29 28.82
CA ALA A 100 -12.17 -0.25 30.20
C ALA A 100 -11.56 0.68 31.26
N GLY A 101 -10.92 1.79 30.86
CA GLY A 101 -10.26 2.74 31.76
C GLY A 101 -10.95 4.08 31.97
N ILE A 102 -12.10 4.35 31.33
CA ILE A 102 -12.72 5.69 31.33
C ILE A 102 -14.00 5.79 32.20
N THR A 103 -14.54 4.67 32.71
CA THR A 103 -15.79 4.71 33.53
C THR A 103 -15.58 4.65 35.04
N ALA A 104 -14.36 4.89 35.55
CA ALA A 104 -14.08 4.89 36.99
C ALA A 104 -13.36 6.18 37.39
N GLY A 105 -14.06 7.31 37.37
CA GLY A 105 -13.47 8.56 37.82
C GLY A 105 -14.27 9.82 37.51
N SER A 106 -15.54 9.88 37.88
CA SER A 106 -16.22 11.15 38.16
C SER A 106 -17.58 10.87 38.81
N SER A 107 -17.96 11.74 39.75
CA SER A 107 -19.23 11.76 40.50
C SER A 107 -19.28 10.93 41.79
N ASP A 108 -18.54 11.38 42.81
CA ASP A 108 -19.12 11.57 44.15
C ASP A 108 -18.28 12.60 44.91
N GLU A 109 -18.42 13.88 44.51
CA GLU A 109 -17.97 15.01 45.33
C GLU A 109 -19.13 15.42 46.23
N SER A 110 -19.01 14.98 47.48
CA SER A 110 -19.64 15.47 48.70
C SER A 110 -20.37 16.82 48.62
N VAL A 111 -21.68 16.81 48.84
CA VAL A 111 -22.40 17.95 49.41
C VAL A 111 -22.96 17.53 50.76
N THR A 112 -22.18 17.82 51.80
CA THR A 112 -22.57 17.69 53.19
C THR A 112 -22.95 19.07 53.75
N ALA A 113 -24.13 19.12 54.38
CA ALA A 113 -24.51 20.00 55.49
C ALA A 113 -24.83 21.50 55.27
N GLY A 114 -25.99 21.92 55.80
CA GLY A 114 -26.12 23.22 56.49
C GLY A 114 -27.50 23.88 56.51
N GLY A 115 -28.22 23.77 57.65
CA GLY A 115 -29.25 24.72 58.14
C GLY A 115 -30.57 24.77 57.36
N ILE A 116 -31.76 24.87 57.93
CA ILE A 116 -32.26 25.41 59.21
C ILE A 116 -33.65 24.79 59.43
#